data_AF-A0A520B5U0-F1
#
_entry.id   AF-A0A520B5U0-F1
#
_cell.length_a   1.000
_cell.length_b   1.000
_cell.length_c   1.000
_cell.angle_alpha   90.00
_cell.angle_beta   90.00
_cell.angle_gamma   90.00
#
_symmetry.space_group_name_H-M   'P 1'
#
loop_
_entity.id
_entity.type
_entity.pdbx_description
1 polymer ?
#
loop_
_entity_poly.entity_id
_entity_poly.type
_entity_poly.pdbx_seq_one_letter_code
_entity_poly.pdbx_strand_id
1 'polypeptide(L)'
;MPLPTADQIEKAKLRAEQAKAQYQALQSRLSEATRKLDTRRKIILGGLLIDAAGKDEKFSRVIDVLVGRASRDQDTKAFEGWDVPRPLGSTSSSPSALTDLAP
;
A
#
# COMPACT_ATOMS: atom_id res chain seq x y z
N MET A 1 -3.30 37.72 -43.90
CA MET A 1 -3.90 36.58 -43.17
C MET A 1 -5.24 37.05 -42.63
N PRO A 2 -6.37 36.44 -43.02
CA PRO A 2 -7.67 36.79 -42.44
C PRO A 2 -7.69 36.47 -40.95
N LEU A 3 -8.38 37.29 -40.15
CA LEU A 3 -8.53 37.05 -38.71
C LEU A 3 -9.37 35.78 -38.50
N PRO A 4 -8.98 34.90 -37.57
CA PRO A 4 -9.73 33.68 -37.28
C PRO A 4 -11.13 34.00 -36.74
N THR A 5 -12.14 33.29 -37.26
CA THR A 5 -13.55 33.46 -36.87
C THR A 5 -13.82 32.83 -35.50
N ALA A 6 -14.82 33.32 -34.76
CA ALA A 6 -15.22 32.77 -33.47
C ALA A 6 -15.46 31.24 -33.52
N ASP A 7 -16.13 30.74 -34.56
CA ASP A 7 -16.35 29.31 -34.77
C ASP A 7 -15.06 28.48 -34.91
N GLN A 8 -14.01 29.08 -35.49
CA GLN A 8 -12.72 28.40 -35.63
C GLN A 8 -12.02 28.28 -34.28
N ILE A 9 -12.17 29.29 -33.42
CA ILE A 9 -11.64 29.31 -32.05
C ILE A 9 -12.38 28.29 -31.18
N GLU A 10 -13.72 28.22 -31.26
CA GLU A 10 -14.50 27.23 -30.52
C GLU A 10 -14.16 25.79 -30.95
N LYS A 11 -14.06 25.53 -32.25
CA LYS A 11 -13.64 24.21 -32.75
C LYS A 11 -12.22 23.85 -32.30
N ALA A 12 -11.30 24.82 -32.27
CA ALA A 12 -9.94 24.60 -31.78
C ALA A 12 -9.92 24.30 -30.28
N LYS A 13 -10.72 25.03 -29.48
CA LYS A 13 -10.87 24.79 -28.04
C LYS A 13 -11.41 23.39 -27.76
N LEU A 14 -12.46 22.99 -28.47
CA LEU A 14 -13.11 21.69 -28.28
C LEU A 14 -12.17 20.52 -28.64
N ARG A 15 -11.35 20.68 -29.69
CA ARG A 15 -10.29 19.72 -30.02
C ARG A 15 -9.21 19.65 -28.95
N ALA A 16 -8.80 20.79 -28.39
CA ALA A 16 -7.81 20.84 -27.32
C ALA A 16 -8.31 20.16 -26.03
N GLU A 17 -9.58 20.38 -25.68
CA GLU A 17 -10.22 19.72 -24.54
C GLU A 17 -10.33 18.20 -24.73
N GLN A 18 -10.72 17.75 -25.92
CA GLN A 18 -10.73 16.32 -26.25
C GLN A 18 -9.34 15.69 -26.19
N ALA A 19 -8.32 16.34 -26.77
CA ALA A 19 -6.94 15.84 -26.73
C ALA A 19 -6.42 15.75 -25.28
N LYS A 20 -6.74 16.75 -24.45
CA LYS A 20 -6.40 16.75 -23.02
C LYS A 20 -7.10 15.62 -22.26
N ALA A 21 -8.39 15.41 -22.51
CA ALA A 21 -9.14 14.32 -21.90
C ALA A 21 -8.57 12.93 -22.29
N GLN A 22 -8.20 12.76 -23.56
CA GLN A 22 -7.54 11.53 -24.03
C GLN A 22 -6.19 11.30 -23.35
N TYR A 23 -5.36 12.35 -23.24
CA TYR A 23 -4.08 12.27 -22.53
C TYR A 23 -4.26 11.86 -21.06
N GLN A 24 -5.20 12.49 -20.35
CA GLN A 24 -5.50 12.15 -18.96
C GLN A 24 -6.00 10.70 -18.82
N ALA A 25 -6.86 10.23 -19.73
CA ALA A 25 -7.34 8.85 -19.72
C ALA A 25 -6.20 7.83 -19.90
N LEU A 26 -5.25 8.10 -20.80
CA LEU A 26 -4.07 7.24 -21.00
C LEU A 26 -3.15 7.26 -19.76
N GLN A 27 -2.92 8.44 -19.18
CA GLN A 27 -2.12 8.57 -17.97
C GLN A 27 -2.74 7.81 -16.79
N SER A 28 -4.06 7.93 -16.60
CA SER A 28 -4.79 7.19 -15.58
C SER A 28 -4.63 5.67 -15.76
N ARG A 29 -4.79 5.16 -16.98
CA ARG A 29 -4.59 3.73 -17.28
C ARG A 29 -3.19 3.24 -16.97
N LEU A 30 -2.15 4.02 -17.29
CA LEU A 30 -0.77 3.68 -16.92
C LEU A 30 -0.61 3.64 -15.40
N SER A 31 -1.13 4.65 -14.69
CA SER A 31 -1.06 4.70 -13.23
C SER A 31 -1.78 3.51 -12.57
N GLU A 32 -2.92 3.10 -13.10
CA GLU A 32 -3.67 1.93 -12.64
C GLU A 32 -2.90 0.64 -12.90
N ALA A 33 -2.30 0.48 -14.08
CA ALA A 33 -1.50 -0.70 -14.40
C ALA A 33 -0.29 -0.83 -13.47
N THR A 34 0.43 0.28 -13.21
CA THR A 34 1.55 0.30 -12.28
C THR A 34 1.11 -0.03 -10.86
N ARG A 35 -0.02 0.53 -10.39
CA ARG A 35 -0.58 0.23 -9.06
C ARG A 35 -0.98 -1.24 -8.93
N LYS A 36 -1.60 -1.83 -9.96
CA LYS A 36 -1.97 -3.26 -9.97
C LYS A 36 -0.76 -4.16 -9.77
N LEU A 37 0.33 -3.90 -10.50
CA LEU A 37 1.56 -4.68 -10.37
C LEU A 37 2.24 -4.44 -9.02
N ASP A 38 2.27 -3.21 -8.53
CA ASP A 38 2.83 -2.88 -7.21
C ASP A 38 2.07 -3.59 -6.08
N THR A 39 0.74 -3.53 -6.09
CA THR A 39 -0.11 -4.27 -5.15
C THR A 39 0.16 -5.77 -5.23
N ARG A 40 0.27 -6.35 -6.44
CA ARG A 40 0.58 -7.78 -6.59
C ARG A 40 1.94 -8.15 -6.00
N ARG A 41 2.98 -7.33 -6.22
CA ARG A 41 4.32 -7.55 -5.66
C ARG A 41 4.30 -7.50 -4.13
N LYS A 42 3.60 -6.54 -3.55
CA LYS A 42 3.44 -6.40 -2.10
C LYS A 42 2.72 -7.61 -1.49
N ILE A 43 1.64 -8.08 -2.12
CA ILE A 43 0.91 -9.27 -1.66
C ILE A 43 1.80 -10.51 -1.70
N ILE A 44 2.49 -10.75 -2.82
CA ILE A 44 3.36 -11.93 -2.95
C ILE A 44 4.50 -11.87 -1.93
N LEU A 45 5.20 -10.74 -1.86
CA LEU A 45 6.34 -10.58 -0.96
C LEU A 45 5.92 -10.67 0.51
N GLY A 46 4.79 -10.05 0.88
CA GLY A 46 4.25 -10.13 2.24
C GLY A 46 3.89 -11.56 2.63
N GLY A 47 3.20 -12.29 1.76
CA GLY A 47 2.85 -13.70 2.01
C GLY A 47 4.10 -14.59 2.17
N LEU A 48 5.10 -14.40 1.32
CA LEU A 48 6.37 -15.13 1.42
C LEU A 48 7.15 -14.78 2.69
N LEU A 49 7.12 -13.51 3.13
CA LEU A 49 7.79 -13.08 4.35
C LEU A 49 7.15 -13.69 5.59
N ILE A 50 5.81 -13.75 5.65
CA ILE A 50 5.04 -14.38 6.72
C ILE A 50 5.32 -15.89 6.78
N ASP A 51 5.35 -16.59 5.64
CA ASP A 51 5.70 -18.01 5.59
C ASP A 51 7.16 -18.27 6.01
N ALA A 52 8.09 -17.39 5.62
CA ALA A 52 9.48 -17.48 6.01
C ALA A 52 9.69 -17.24 7.53
N ALA A 53 8.89 -16.37 8.15
CA ALA A 53 8.91 -16.11 9.58
C ALA A 53 8.51 -17.35 10.40
N GLY A 54 7.60 -18.19 9.91
CA GLY A 54 7.28 -19.47 10.56
C GLY A 54 8.42 -20.49 10.55
N LYS A 55 9.47 -20.27 9.73
CA LYS A 55 10.59 -21.21 9.53
C LYS A 55 11.91 -20.70 10.11
N ASP A 56 12.12 -19.38 10.11
CA ASP A 56 13.35 -18.74 10.58
C ASP A 56 13.04 -17.43 11.34
N GLU A 57 13.48 -17.40 12.61
CA GLU A 57 13.24 -16.30 13.56
C GLU A 57 13.75 -14.95 13.05
N LYS A 58 14.76 -14.94 12.17
CA LYS A 58 15.27 -13.68 11.61
C LYS A 58 14.19 -12.89 10.88
N PHE A 59 13.26 -13.59 10.20
CA PHE A 59 12.18 -12.95 9.46
C PHE A 59 11.08 -12.48 10.39
N SER A 60 10.79 -13.22 11.47
CA SER A 60 9.85 -12.77 12.52
C SER A 60 10.29 -11.45 13.13
N ARG A 61 11.58 -11.31 13.49
CA ARG A 61 12.14 -10.04 14.00
C ARG A 61 12.04 -8.90 12.99
N VAL A 62 12.23 -9.19 11.71
CA VAL A 62 12.05 -8.18 10.66
C VAL A 62 10.60 -7.72 10.60
N ILE A 63 9.63 -8.64 10.68
CA ILE A 63 8.20 -8.29 10.70
C ILE A 63 7.89 -7.45 11.94
N ASP A 64 8.38 -7.80 13.13
CA ASP A 64 8.16 -7.01 14.36
C ASP A 64 8.64 -5.56 14.19
N VAL A 65 9.84 -5.37 13.63
CA VAL A 65 10.40 -4.03 13.37
C VAL A 65 9.56 -3.27 12.32
N LEU A 66 9.04 -3.96 11.30
CA LEU A 66 8.23 -3.33 10.25
C LEU A 66 6.85 -2.93 10.76
N VAL A 67 6.19 -3.79 11.55
CA VAL A 67 4.90 -3.49 12.18
C VAL A 67 5.04 -2.33 13.17
N GLY A 68 6.10 -2.32 13.98
CA GLY A 68 6.37 -1.22 14.91
C GLY A 68 6.67 0.15 14.25
N ARG A 69 6.91 0.19 12.94
CA ARG A 69 7.06 1.45 12.17
C ARG A 69 5.75 1.99 11.62
N ALA A 70 4.65 1.24 11.71
CA ALA A 70 3.34 1.72 11.29
C ALA A 70 2.95 2.89 12.22
N SER A 71 2.87 4.10 11.66
CA SER A 71 2.61 5.32 12.43
C SER A 71 1.17 5.82 12.32
N ARG A 72 0.35 5.20 11.45
CA ARG A 72 -1.04 5.58 11.25
C ARG A 72 -1.93 4.67 12.08
N ASP A 73 -2.89 5.25 12.79
CA ASP A 73 -3.84 4.50 13.62
C ASP A 73 -4.59 3.43 12.81
N GLN A 74 -4.94 3.75 11.56
CA GLN A 74 -5.62 2.81 10.66
C GLN A 74 -4.74 1.61 10.29
N ASP A 75 -3.43 1.83 10.11
CA ASP A 75 -2.50 0.75 9.77
C ASP A 75 -2.20 -0.10 11.01
N THR A 76 -2.10 0.52 12.19
CA THR A 76 -1.86 -0.16 13.47
C THR A 76 -3.02 -1.09 13.83
N LYS A 77 -4.27 -0.64 13.62
CA LYS A 77 -5.48 -1.46 13.83
C LYS A 77 -5.51 -2.74 13.01
N ALA A 78 -4.86 -2.77 11.83
CA ALA A 78 -4.79 -3.97 11.01
C ALA A 78 -3.95 -5.09 11.66
N PHE A 79 -3.15 -4.77 12.67
CA PHE A 79 -2.26 -5.70 13.38
C PHE A 79 -2.72 -5.98 14.83
N GLU A 80 -3.83 -5.39 15.29
CA GLU A 80 -4.38 -5.66 16.62
C GLU A 80 -4.80 -7.13 16.75
N GLY A 81 -4.27 -7.83 17.76
CA GLY A 81 -4.55 -9.26 17.99
C GLY A 81 -3.92 -10.20 16.97
N TRP A 82 -3.05 -9.71 16.09
CA TRP A 82 -2.32 -10.55 15.14
C TRP A 82 -0.90 -10.86 15.65
N ASP A 83 -0.62 -12.15 15.83
CA ASP A 83 0.70 -12.63 16.20
C ASP A 83 1.57 -12.92 14.97
N VAL A 84 2.78 -12.36 14.97
CA VAL A 84 3.80 -12.63 13.95
C VAL A 84 4.21 -14.11 14.03
N PRO A 85 4.17 -14.87 12.92
CA PRO A 85 4.60 -16.27 12.92
C PRO A 85 6.08 -16.43 13.29
N ARG A 86 6.38 -17.48 14.04
CA ARG A 86 7.75 -17.81 14.48
C ARG A 86 7.99 -19.31 14.43
N PRO A 87 9.25 -19.78 14.39
CA PRO A 87 9.58 -21.20 14.41
C PRO A 87 9.20 -21.85 15.74
N LEU A 88 8.76 -23.10 15.71
CA LEU A 88 8.45 -23.89 16.90
C LEU A 88 9.67 -23.94 17.84
N GLY A 89 9.50 -23.50 19.09
CA GLY A 89 10.59 -23.42 20.09
C GLY A 89 11.14 -22.01 20.30
N SER A 90 10.75 -21.02 19.49
CA SER A 90 10.94 -19.61 19.82
C SER A 90 9.89 -19.21 20.87
N THR A 91 10.34 -18.82 22.06
CA THR A 91 9.43 -18.29 23.08
C THR A 91 9.19 -16.82 22.76
N SER A 92 7.94 -16.46 22.46
CA SER A 92 7.51 -15.07 22.38
C SER A 92 7.52 -14.49 23.79
N SER A 93 8.52 -13.69 24.11
CA SER A 93 8.45 -12.78 25.25
C SER A 93 7.53 -11.62 24.87
N SER A 94 6.22 -11.82 24.97
CA SER A 94 5.24 -10.74 24.98
C SER A 94 5.33 -10.00 26.32
N PRO A 95 5.53 -8.67 26.38
CA PRO A 95 5.47 -7.95 27.64
C PRO A 95 4.01 -7.60 27.96
N SER A 96 3.59 -8.02 29.16
CA SER A 96 2.66 -7.32 30.05
C SER A 96 1.24 -7.00 29.55
N ALA A 97 0.30 -7.88 29.91
CA ALA A 97 -0.94 -7.46 30.56
C ALA A 97 -0.91 -7.97 32.01
N LEU A 98 -0.15 -7.29 32.86
CA LEU A 98 -0.04 -7.55 34.30
C LEU A 98 -0.29 -6.23 35.04
N THR A 99 -1.54 -5.80 34.95
CA THR A 99 -2.15 -4.77 35.79
C THR A 99 -3.60 -5.16 35.91
N ASP A 100 -3.97 -5.87 36.97
CA ASP A 100 -4.79 -5.30 38.04
C ASP A 100 -5.04 -6.36 39.14
N LEU A 101 -5.36 -5.86 40.34
CA LEU A 101 -5.91 -6.56 41.51
C LEU A 101 -4.95 -7.29 42.47
N ALA A 102 -4.48 -6.55 43.47
CA ALA A 102 -4.54 -6.99 44.87
C ALA A 102 -4.85 -5.78 45.78
N PRO A 103 -5.81 -5.87 46.72
CA PRO A 103 -6.06 -4.84 47.73
C PRO A 103 -4.99 -4.85 48.84
#